data_AF-A0A838VPX1-F1
#
_entry.id   AF-A0A838VPX1-F1
#
_cell.length_a   1.000
_cell.length_b   1.000
_cell.length_c   1.000
_cell.angle_alpha   90.00
_cell.angle_beta   90.00
_cell.angle_gamma   90.00
#
_symmetry.space_group_name_H-M   'P 1'
#
loop_
_entity.id
_entity.type
_entity.pdbx_description
1 polymer ?
#
loop_
_entity_poly.entity_id
_entity_poly.type
_entity_poly.pdbx_seq_one_letter_code
_entity_poly.pdbx_strand_id
1 'polypeptide(L)'
;PLIQREIRTVRDTLSSATSPNQSANIPTLPIGTRIQYRVQNQSDHPIYLMLLGLDSNRKAIALYPGRPMEEANTIKQNLFSIMLSAGASAIIPQTASGAGWVIPEPVGQGETQLIFSIAPFTQTLAALEADKHPRTEQHQINKLLNPLEVAQALLQDLHNASGLGETIAPSDSYVLDVNAWASLNFVYQVS
;
A
#
# COMPACT_ATOMS: atom_id res chain seq x y z
N PRO A 1 4.65 17.71 -0.37
CA PRO A 1 3.55 17.02 0.37
C PRO A 1 3.97 16.80 1.84
N LEU A 2 3.18 17.26 2.81
CA LEU A 2 3.41 16.96 4.23
C LEU A 2 2.64 15.68 4.55
N ILE A 3 3.35 14.55 4.69
CA ILE A 3 2.73 13.25 4.96
C ILE A 3 3.17 12.80 6.35
N GLN A 4 2.21 12.70 7.27
CA GLN A 4 2.45 12.28 8.65
C GLN A 4 2.25 10.77 8.78
N ARG A 5 3.29 10.08 9.29
CA ARG A 5 3.26 8.63 9.59
C ARG A 5 2.83 8.42 11.03
N GLU A 6 1.78 7.63 11.24
CA GLU A 6 1.40 7.15 12.56
C GLU A 6 1.13 5.64 12.51
N ILE A 7 1.92 4.86 13.25
CA ILE A 7 1.66 3.42 13.46
C ILE A 7 0.99 3.31 14.83
N ARG A 8 -0.30 2.97 14.86
CA ARG A 8 -1.00 2.65 16.11
C ARG A 8 -1.09 1.14 16.25
N THR A 9 -0.30 0.56 17.14
CA THR A 9 -0.58 -0.78 17.66
C THR A 9 -1.73 -0.64 18.65
N VAL A 10 -2.89 -1.22 18.36
CA VAL A 10 -3.96 -1.32 19.35
C VAL A 10 -3.53 -2.38 20.38
N ARG A 11 -2.87 -1.93 21.44
CA ARG A 11 -2.75 -2.70 22.69
C ARG A 11 -3.90 -2.27 23.58
N ASP A 12 -4.70 -3.22 24.02
CA ASP A 12 -5.58 -2.97 25.16
C ASP A 12 -4.70 -2.67 26.40
N THR A 13 -4.88 -1.44 26.90
CA THR A 13 -4.51 -0.91 28.22
C THR A 13 -3.06 -0.48 28.54
N LEU A 14 -3.01 0.76 29.08
CA LEU A 14 -2.04 1.43 29.96
C LEU A 14 -0.81 2.15 29.35
N SER A 15 -1.02 3.46 29.18
CA SER A 15 -0.14 4.61 29.43
C SER A 15 1.35 4.37 29.64
N SER A 16 2.19 5.00 28.80
CA SER A 16 3.43 5.70 29.18
C SER A 16 3.91 6.56 28.02
N ALA A 17 4.04 7.87 28.24
CA ALA A 17 4.69 8.79 27.32
C ALA A 17 6.17 8.42 27.14
N THR A 18 6.75 8.62 25.95
CA THR A 18 8.22 8.49 25.78
C THR A 18 8.77 9.50 24.78
N SER A 19 9.81 10.20 25.24
CA SER A 19 10.61 11.25 24.61
C SER A 19 11.38 10.78 23.35
N PRO A 20 11.82 11.71 22.48
CA PRO A 20 12.39 11.39 21.17
C PRO A 20 13.89 11.14 21.26
N ASN A 21 14.29 9.92 21.62
CA ASN A 21 15.64 9.44 21.33
C ASN A 21 15.68 7.90 21.36
N GLN A 22 15.19 7.26 20.30
CA GLN A 22 15.39 5.84 20.07
C GLN A 22 15.94 5.69 18.66
N SER A 23 17.17 5.18 18.54
CA SER A 23 17.59 4.42 17.36
C SER A 23 16.43 3.51 16.98
N ALA A 24 15.80 3.77 15.83
CA ALA A 24 14.51 3.21 15.47
C ALA A 24 14.56 1.68 15.47
N ASN A 25 14.20 1.08 16.61
CA ASN A 25 14.17 -0.36 16.74
C ASN A 25 13.02 -0.84 15.85
N ILE A 26 13.30 -1.77 14.93
CA ILE A 26 12.29 -2.31 14.03
C ILE A 26 11.20 -2.96 14.89
N PRO A 27 9.91 -2.59 14.74
CA PRO A 27 8.85 -3.12 15.58
C PRO A 27 8.72 -4.64 15.40
N THR A 28 8.66 -5.36 16.51
CA THR A 28 8.40 -6.81 16.52
C THR A 28 6.91 -7.07 16.68
N LEU A 29 6.35 -7.87 15.78
CA LEU A 29 4.93 -8.19 15.68
C LEU A 29 4.74 -9.71 15.80
N PRO A 30 3.97 -10.20 16.78
CA PRO A 30 3.60 -11.60 16.87
C PRO A 30 2.87 -12.08 15.62
N ILE A 31 3.07 -13.34 15.23
CA ILE A 31 2.19 -14.01 14.25
C ILE A 31 0.72 -13.85 14.65
N GLY A 32 -0.15 -13.56 13.69
CA GLY A 32 -1.56 -13.30 13.95
C GLY A 32 -1.90 -11.84 14.28
N THR A 33 -0.90 -10.97 14.46
CA THR A 33 -1.11 -9.53 14.64
C THR A 33 -1.86 -8.94 13.46
N ARG A 34 -2.83 -8.06 13.73
CA ARG A 34 -3.56 -7.33 12.68
C ARG A 34 -2.96 -5.94 12.47
N ILE A 35 -2.61 -5.62 11.23
CA ILE A 35 -2.07 -4.32 10.82
C ILE A 35 -3.12 -3.53 10.06
N GLN A 36 -3.19 -2.24 10.38
CA GLN A 36 -3.96 -1.24 9.63
C GLN A 36 -3.12 0.02 9.42
N TYR A 37 -3.30 0.66 8.27
CA TYR A 37 -2.71 1.93 7.91
C TYR A 37 -3.78 3.00 7.88
N ARG A 38 -3.59 4.08 8.62
CA ARG A 38 -4.43 5.28 8.48
C ARG A 38 -3.71 6.27 7.58
N VAL A 39 -4.42 6.73 6.56
CA VAL A 39 -3.93 7.71 5.59
C VAL A 39 -4.87 8.90 5.60
N GLN A 40 -4.30 10.10 5.54
CA GLN A 40 -5.04 11.33 5.32
C GLN A 40 -4.44 12.07 4.13
N ASN A 41 -5.27 12.39 3.14
CA ASN A 41 -4.88 13.26 2.05
C ASN A 41 -4.96 14.72 2.52
N GLN A 42 -3.81 15.35 2.77
CA GLN A 42 -3.71 16.75 3.17
C GLN A 42 -3.50 17.70 1.98
N SER A 43 -3.55 17.19 0.75
CA SER A 43 -3.47 18.01 -0.46
C SER A 43 -4.84 18.55 -0.88
N ASP A 44 -4.84 19.40 -1.89
CA ASP A 44 -6.00 20.02 -2.53
C ASP A 44 -6.52 19.24 -3.75
N HIS A 45 -5.91 18.11 -4.09
CA HIS A 45 -6.28 17.25 -5.23
C HIS A 45 -6.44 15.79 -4.80
N PRO A 46 -7.14 14.95 -5.58
CA PRO A 46 -7.23 13.53 -5.27
C PRO A 46 -5.86 12.85 -5.36
N ILE A 47 -5.62 11.88 -4.48
CA ILE A 47 -4.43 11.02 -4.52
C ILE A 47 -4.87 9.56 -4.70
N TYR A 48 -4.12 8.83 -5.50
CA TYR A 48 -4.27 7.40 -5.68
C TYR A 48 -3.23 6.69 -4.82
N LEU A 49 -3.63 5.61 -4.15
CA LEU A 49 -2.74 4.80 -3.33
C LEU A 49 -2.76 3.33 -3.73
N MET A 50 -1.63 2.67 -3.54
CA MET A 50 -1.44 1.23 -3.69
C MET A 50 -0.52 0.71 -2.58
N LEU A 51 -0.73 -0.53 -2.14
CA LEU A 51 0.07 -1.16 -1.09
C LEU A 51 0.71 -2.45 -1.61
N LEU A 52 2.04 -2.43 -1.70
CA LEU A 52 2.88 -3.54 -2.14
C LEU A 52 3.86 -3.91 -1.02
N GLY A 53 4.52 -5.07 -1.10
CA GLY A 53 5.49 -5.43 -0.09
C GLY A 53 6.24 -6.73 -0.34
N LEU A 54 7.03 -7.11 0.65
CA LEU A 54 7.69 -8.41 0.76
C LEU A 54 7.19 -9.09 2.04
N ASP A 55 6.72 -10.33 1.92
CA ASP A 55 6.42 -11.15 3.10
C ASP A 55 7.71 -11.62 3.81
N SER A 56 7.56 -12.27 4.96
CA SER A 56 8.68 -12.83 5.74
C SER A 56 9.52 -13.87 4.98
N ASN A 57 9.01 -14.42 3.86
CA ASN A 57 9.75 -15.32 2.96
C ASN A 57 10.47 -14.57 1.84
N ARG A 58 10.48 -13.24 1.87
CA ARG A 58 10.96 -12.36 0.79
C ARG A 58 10.21 -12.58 -0.53
N LYS A 59 8.94 -12.99 -0.47
CA LYS A 59 8.06 -13.06 -1.64
C LYS A 59 7.34 -11.74 -1.80
N ALA A 60 7.33 -11.24 -3.03
CA ALA A 60 6.57 -10.05 -3.39
C ALA A 60 5.08 -10.31 -3.21
N ILE A 61 4.40 -9.34 -2.59
CA ILE A 61 2.99 -9.40 -2.27
C ILE A 61 2.31 -8.09 -2.68
N ALA A 62 1.06 -8.19 -3.12
CA ALA A 62 0.13 -7.07 -3.18
C ALA A 62 -0.90 -7.22 -2.08
N LEU A 63 -1.19 -6.11 -1.40
CA LEU A 63 -2.17 -6.06 -0.33
C LEU A 63 -3.48 -5.45 -0.86
N TYR A 64 -4.57 -6.14 -0.56
CA TYR A 64 -5.91 -5.74 -0.98
C TYR A 64 -6.50 -4.78 0.05
N PRO A 65 -6.85 -3.54 -0.34
CA PRO A 65 -7.59 -2.65 0.52
C PRO A 65 -9.00 -3.14 0.89
N GLY A 66 -9.51 -4.24 0.32
CA GLY A 66 -10.86 -4.75 0.58
C GLY A 66 -11.95 -4.00 -0.18
N ARG A 67 -13.21 -4.45 -0.09
CA ARG A 67 -14.37 -3.76 -0.68
C ARG A 67 -15.05 -2.88 0.38
N PRO A 68 -15.41 -1.63 0.07
CA PRO A 68 -16.33 -0.86 0.91
C PRO A 68 -17.68 -1.56 1.01
N MET A 69 -18.34 -1.47 2.18
CA MET A 69 -19.58 -2.21 2.48
C MET A 69 -20.85 -1.63 1.82
N GLU A 70 -20.79 -0.48 1.16
CA GLU A 70 -21.95 0.15 0.51
C GLU A 70 -21.63 0.45 -0.95
N GLU A 71 -22.10 -0.45 -1.83
CA GLU A 71 -22.37 -0.32 -3.27
C GLU A 71 -22.05 -1.64 -3.97
N ALA A 72 -22.81 -2.68 -3.63
CA ALA A 72 -22.82 -3.94 -4.36
C ALA A 72 -23.40 -3.81 -5.78
N ASN A 73 -23.79 -2.61 -6.21
CA ASN A 73 -24.28 -2.35 -7.55
C ASN A 73 -23.66 -1.04 -8.05
N THR A 74 -23.00 -1.10 -9.21
CA THR A 74 -22.64 0.02 -10.13
C THR A 74 -21.23 0.62 -10.15
N ILE A 75 -20.20 0.04 -9.52
CA ILE A 75 -18.82 0.39 -9.91
C ILE A 75 -17.94 -0.88 -9.96
N LYS A 76 -17.30 -1.14 -11.11
CA LYS A 76 -16.11 -2.00 -11.18
C LYS A 76 -15.01 -1.32 -10.35
N GLN A 77 -15.08 -1.39 -9.02
CA GLN A 77 -14.08 -0.77 -8.16
C GLN A 77 -12.81 -1.61 -8.20
N ASN A 78 -11.73 -0.98 -8.65
CA ASN A 78 -10.42 -1.61 -8.79
C ASN A 78 -9.90 -2.00 -7.40
N LEU A 79 -9.79 -3.31 -7.16
CA LEU A 79 -9.62 -3.91 -5.83
C LEU A 79 -8.24 -3.67 -5.18
N PHE A 80 -7.34 -2.99 -5.87
CA PHE A 80 -5.92 -2.84 -5.50
C PHE A 80 -5.45 -1.39 -5.41
N SER A 81 -6.31 -0.43 -5.73
CA SER A 81 -5.99 0.99 -5.60
C SER A 81 -7.15 1.75 -4.96
N ILE A 82 -6.86 2.64 -4.03
CA ILE A 82 -7.86 3.54 -3.46
C ILE A 82 -7.62 4.95 -4.00
N MET A 83 -8.69 5.60 -4.43
CA MET A 83 -8.70 7.04 -4.68
C MET A 83 -9.14 7.76 -3.41
N LEU A 84 -8.33 8.68 -2.89
CA LEU A 84 -8.67 9.55 -1.76
C LEU A 84 -8.85 10.98 -2.24
N SER A 85 -10.07 11.51 -2.12
CA SER A 85 -10.37 12.91 -2.37
C SER A 85 -9.54 13.85 -1.48
N ALA A 86 -9.40 15.11 -1.88
CA ALA A 86 -8.75 16.14 -1.09
C ALA A 86 -9.35 16.22 0.33
N GLY A 87 -8.51 16.29 1.36
CA GLY A 87 -8.92 16.31 2.77
C GLY A 87 -9.45 14.98 3.34
N ALA A 88 -9.67 13.96 2.50
CA ALA A 88 -10.26 12.69 2.94
C ALA A 88 -9.25 11.84 3.73
N SER A 89 -9.77 10.93 4.55
CA SER A 89 -8.98 9.92 5.26
C SER A 89 -9.50 8.52 4.98
N ALA A 90 -8.61 7.54 5.01
CA ALA A 90 -8.97 6.12 4.92
C ALA A 90 -8.15 5.27 5.89
N ILE A 91 -8.74 4.14 6.29
CA ILE A 91 -8.07 3.07 7.01
C ILE A 91 -7.93 1.90 6.05
N ILE A 92 -6.75 1.29 5.97
CA ILE A 92 -6.42 0.24 5.00
C ILE A 92 -5.86 -0.97 5.76
N PRO A 93 -6.36 -2.19 5.52
CA PRO A 93 -7.47 -2.53 4.64
C PRO A 93 -8.84 -2.10 5.21
N GLN A 94 -9.75 -1.70 4.33
CA GLN A 94 -11.17 -1.49 4.61
C GLN A 94 -11.90 -2.84 4.53
N THR A 95 -12.17 -3.44 5.68
CA THR A 95 -12.87 -4.73 5.75
C THR A 95 -14.19 -4.56 6.47
N ALA A 96 -15.22 -5.31 6.04
CA ALA A 96 -16.56 -5.25 6.63
C ALA A 96 -16.59 -5.55 8.14
N SER A 97 -15.59 -6.27 8.65
CA SER A 97 -15.42 -6.59 10.07
C SER A 97 -14.41 -5.71 10.81
N GLY A 98 -13.80 -4.71 10.14
CA GLY A 98 -12.66 -3.96 10.67
C GLY A 98 -11.42 -4.83 10.93
N ALA A 99 -11.41 -6.08 10.46
CA ALA A 99 -10.27 -6.97 10.53
C ALA A 99 -9.12 -6.41 9.67
N GLY A 100 -8.08 -5.89 10.33
CA GLY A 100 -6.83 -5.56 9.68
C GLY A 100 -6.14 -6.77 9.05
N TRP A 101 -5.06 -6.50 8.33
CA TRP A 101 -4.26 -7.53 7.70
C TRP A 101 -3.55 -8.39 8.77
N VAL A 102 -3.80 -9.70 8.76
CA VAL A 102 -3.17 -10.66 9.68
C VAL A 102 -1.75 -11.00 9.21
N ILE A 103 -0.76 -10.78 10.08
CA ILE A 103 0.63 -11.17 9.85
C ILE A 103 0.74 -12.70 9.73
N PRO A 104 1.13 -13.21 8.55
CA PRO A 104 1.24 -14.64 8.33
C PRO A 104 2.57 -15.21 8.83
N GLU A 105 2.62 -16.52 9.00
CA GLU A 105 3.89 -17.26 9.10
C GLU A 105 4.70 -17.17 7.79
N PRO A 106 6.03 -17.37 7.85
CA PRO A 106 6.86 -17.66 9.03
C PRO A 106 7.41 -16.41 9.71
N VAL A 107 8.07 -16.63 10.85
CA VAL A 107 8.96 -15.66 11.52
C VAL A 107 9.99 -15.13 10.52
N GLY A 108 10.20 -13.82 10.51
CA GLY A 108 11.09 -13.16 9.56
C GLY A 108 10.78 -11.67 9.44
N GLN A 109 11.57 -10.96 8.66
CA GLN A 109 11.36 -9.54 8.41
C GLN A 109 10.34 -9.36 7.28
N GLY A 110 9.28 -8.60 7.56
CA GLY A 110 8.31 -8.17 6.55
C GLY A 110 8.50 -6.70 6.19
N GLU A 111 8.15 -6.35 4.97
CA GLU A 111 8.20 -4.99 4.46
C GLU A 111 6.93 -4.67 3.68
N THR A 112 6.37 -3.48 3.89
CA THR A 112 5.30 -2.95 3.05
C THR A 112 5.57 -1.51 2.66
N GLN A 113 5.25 -1.20 1.42
CA GLN A 113 5.37 0.10 0.81
C GLN A 113 4.00 0.61 0.41
N LEU A 114 3.59 1.70 1.04
CA LEU A 114 2.40 2.44 0.67
C LEU A 114 2.82 3.51 -0.34
N ILE A 115 2.40 3.35 -1.58
CA ILE A 115 2.80 4.18 -2.71
C ILE A 115 1.63 5.08 -3.08
N PHE A 116 1.93 6.36 -3.30
CA PHE A 116 0.98 7.40 -3.65
C PHE A 116 1.32 8.00 -5.01
N SER A 117 0.30 8.38 -5.77
CA SER A 117 0.42 9.05 -7.05
C SER A 117 -0.70 10.08 -7.22
N ILE A 118 -0.43 11.16 -7.94
CA ILE A 118 -1.47 12.12 -8.37
C ILE A 118 -2.32 11.60 -9.55
N ALA A 119 -1.93 10.47 -10.14
CA ALA A 119 -2.66 9.79 -11.21
C ALA A 119 -2.92 8.29 -10.89
N PRO A 120 -3.93 7.66 -11.51
CA PRO A 120 -4.25 6.25 -11.26
C PRO A 120 -3.16 5.27 -11.68
N PHE A 121 -3.07 4.13 -10.97
CA PHE A 121 -2.16 3.02 -11.27
C PHE A 121 -2.69 2.06 -12.37
N THR A 122 -3.10 2.60 -13.51
CA THR A 122 -3.85 1.84 -14.54
C THR A 122 -3.11 0.60 -15.03
N GLN A 123 -1.81 0.71 -15.33
CA GLN A 123 -1.03 -0.41 -15.86
C GLN A 123 -0.70 -1.42 -14.78
N THR A 124 -0.39 -0.95 -13.58
CA THR A 124 -0.09 -1.82 -12.42
C THR A 124 -1.31 -2.67 -12.07
N LEU A 125 -2.50 -2.07 -12.12
CA LEU A 125 -3.77 -2.78 -11.90
C LEU A 125 -3.98 -3.85 -12.95
N ALA A 126 -3.72 -3.56 -14.23
CA ALA A 126 -3.81 -4.56 -15.30
C ALA A 126 -2.85 -5.74 -15.08
N ALA A 127 -1.60 -5.47 -14.69
CA ALA A 127 -0.61 -6.51 -14.37
C ALA A 127 -1.05 -7.38 -13.17
N LEU A 128 -1.57 -6.75 -12.11
CA LEU A 128 -2.09 -7.45 -10.93
C LEU A 128 -3.33 -8.30 -11.23
N GLU A 129 -4.17 -7.88 -12.18
CA GLU A 129 -5.36 -8.63 -12.59
C GLU A 129 -5.03 -9.79 -13.54
N ALA A 130 -4.00 -9.65 -14.36
CA ALA A 130 -3.45 -10.71 -15.21
C ALA A 130 -2.86 -11.86 -14.39
N ASP A 131 -2.38 -11.57 -13.18
CA ASP A 131 -2.02 -12.55 -12.17
C ASP A 131 -3.28 -13.26 -11.65
N LYS A 132 -3.70 -14.31 -12.38
CA LYS A 132 -4.90 -15.13 -12.14
C LYS A 132 -4.83 -15.95 -10.83
N HIS A 133 -4.76 -15.28 -9.69
CA HIS A 133 -4.93 -15.91 -8.39
C HIS A 133 -6.41 -16.31 -8.20
N PRO A 134 -6.69 -17.46 -7.57
CA PRO A 134 -8.02 -17.75 -7.06
C PRO A 134 -8.38 -16.65 -6.04
N ARG A 135 -9.19 -15.69 -6.47
CA ARG A 135 -9.65 -14.56 -5.63
C ARG A 135 -10.69 -15.08 -4.64
N THR A 136 -10.26 -15.81 -3.63
CA THR A 136 -11.12 -16.08 -2.46
C THR A 136 -11.18 -14.79 -1.64
N GLU A 137 -12.39 -14.35 -1.29
CA GLU A 137 -12.65 -13.14 -0.48
C GLU A 137 -11.90 -13.09 0.88
N GLN A 138 -11.28 -14.20 1.27
CA GLN A 138 -10.59 -14.38 2.54
C GLN A 138 -9.12 -13.93 2.56
N HIS A 139 -8.44 -13.83 1.41
CA HIS A 139 -7.01 -13.52 1.38
C HIS A 139 -6.76 -12.06 1.01
N GLN A 140 -6.50 -11.23 2.03
CA GLN A 140 -6.17 -9.80 1.90
C GLN A 140 -4.73 -9.55 1.41
N ILE A 141 -3.94 -10.62 1.23
CA ILE A 141 -2.58 -10.60 0.68
C ILE A 141 -2.55 -11.61 -0.45
N ASN A 142 -2.09 -11.23 -1.63
CA ASN A 142 -1.70 -12.20 -2.65
C ASN A 142 -0.22 -12.08 -2.97
N LYS A 143 0.42 -13.24 -3.12
CA LYS A 143 1.77 -13.32 -3.69
C LYS A 143 1.71 -12.87 -5.14
N LEU A 144 2.74 -12.19 -5.60
CA LEU A 144 2.87 -11.84 -7.02
C LEU A 144 3.56 -13.00 -7.74
N LEU A 145 2.97 -13.51 -8.81
CA LEU A 145 3.60 -14.51 -9.67
C LEU A 145 4.59 -13.83 -10.62
N ASN A 146 4.26 -12.61 -11.06
CA ASN A 146 5.07 -11.82 -12.00
C ASN A 146 5.52 -10.48 -11.37
N PRO A 147 6.36 -10.50 -10.31
CA PRO A 147 6.71 -9.28 -9.58
C PRO A 147 7.47 -8.24 -10.40
N LEU A 148 8.26 -8.66 -11.41
CA LEU A 148 8.96 -7.75 -12.29
C LEU A 148 7.99 -6.95 -13.17
N GLU A 149 6.99 -7.63 -13.74
CA GLU A 149 5.98 -6.98 -14.59
C GLU A 149 5.17 -5.96 -13.79
N VAL A 150 4.76 -6.32 -12.57
CA VAL A 150 4.08 -5.39 -11.64
C VAL A 150 4.97 -4.19 -11.30
N ALA A 151 6.25 -4.41 -11.02
CA ALA A 151 7.19 -3.33 -10.71
C ALA A 151 7.40 -2.38 -11.91
N GLN A 152 7.55 -2.93 -13.12
CA GLN A 152 7.70 -2.15 -14.36
C GLN A 152 6.43 -1.34 -14.65
N ALA A 153 5.25 -1.93 -14.48
CA ALA A 153 3.98 -1.27 -14.65
C ALA A 153 3.77 -0.13 -13.63
N LEU A 154 4.18 -0.33 -12.37
CA LEU A 154 4.18 0.70 -11.34
C LEU A 154 5.08 1.88 -11.72
N LEU A 155 6.32 1.61 -12.12
CA LEU A 155 7.24 2.66 -12.52
C LEU A 155 6.73 3.42 -13.75
N GLN A 156 6.08 2.73 -14.69
CA GLN A 156 5.47 3.36 -15.85
C GLN A 156 4.27 4.24 -15.47
N ASP A 157 3.41 3.80 -14.54
CA ASP A 157 2.30 4.63 -14.05
C ASP A 157 2.82 5.90 -13.34
N LEU A 158 3.87 5.78 -12.49
CA LEU A 158 4.48 6.93 -11.83
C LEU A 158 5.18 7.87 -12.82
N HIS A 159 5.82 7.32 -13.85
CA HIS A 159 6.39 8.11 -14.94
C HIS A 159 5.32 8.91 -15.68
N ASN A 160 4.23 8.25 -16.06
CA ASN A 160 3.10 8.90 -16.73
C ASN A 160 2.46 9.99 -15.83
N ALA A 161 2.37 9.75 -14.52
CA ALA A 161 1.86 10.72 -13.54
C ALA A 161 2.73 11.98 -13.43
N SER A 162 4.02 11.88 -13.76
CA SER A 162 4.98 12.98 -13.66
C SER A 162 4.80 14.06 -14.73
N GLY A 163 3.84 13.90 -15.67
CA GLY A 163 3.35 14.97 -16.54
C GLY A 163 4.34 15.50 -17.58
N LEU A 164 5.55 14.95 -17.62
CA LEU A 164 6.52 15.17 -18.68
C LEU A 164 6.08 14.32 -19.87
N GLY A 165 5.08 14.80 -20.65
CA GLY A 165 4.70 14.15 -21.92
C GLY A 165 5.95 13.85 -22.75
N GLU A 166 5.90 12.80 -23.61
CA GLU A 166 6.90 12.07 -24.45
C GLU A 166 8.35 12.59 -24.67
N THR A 167 8.67 13.79 -24.23
CA THR A 167 9.94 14.47 -24.24
C THR A 167 10.98 13.86 -23.28
N ILE A 168 11.99 13.25 -23.91
CA ILE A 168 13.42 13.12 -23.52
C ILE A 168 13.81 12.12 -22.43
N ALA A 169 13.02 11.08 -22.18
CA ALA A 169 13.54 9.88 -21.52
C ALA A 169 14.00 8.88 -22.61
N PRO A 170 15.25 8.37 -22.57
CA PRO A 170 15.59 7.14 -23.29
C PRO A 170 14.53 6.05 -23.05
N SER A 171 14.27 5.18 -24.04
CA SER A 171 13.25 4.12 -23.96
C SER A 171 13.37 3.22 -22.73
N ASP A 172 14.55 3.19 -22.11
CA ASP A 172 14.90 2.32 -20.99
C ASP A 172 15.00 3.10 -19.66
N SER A 173 14.37 4.27 -19.56
CA SER A 173 14.44 5.14 -18.38
C SER A 173 13.06 5.62 -17.91
N TYR A 174 12.92 5.77 -16.60
CA TYR A 174 11.75 6.36 -15.96
C TYR A 174 12.11 7.73 -15.40
N VAL A 175 11.26 8.72 -15.68
CA VAL A 175 11.36 10.05 -15.06
C VAL A 175 10.27 10.19 -14.02
N LEU A 176 10.67 10.45 -12.78
CA LEU A 176 9.77 10.51 -11.63
C LEU A 176 9.82 11.90 -11.00
N ASP A 177 8.73 12.67 -11.12
CA ASP A 177 8.58 13.96 -10.45
C ASP A 177 8.23 13.74 -8.97
N VAL A 178 9.07 14.25 -8.08
CA VAL A 178 8.88 14.18 -6.62
C VAL A 178 7.61 14.89 -6.12
N ASN A 179 6.97 15.70 -6.96
CA ASN A 179 5.68 16.31 -6.68
C ASN A 179 4.49 15.45 -7.12
N ALA A 180 4.72 14.46 -7.98
CA ALA A 180 3.68 13.59 -8.55
C ALA A 180 3.50 12.27 -7.79
N TRP A 181 4.47 11.86 -6.97
CA TRP A 181 4.40 10.61 -6.21
C TRP A 181 5.10 10.69 -4.86
N ALA A 182 4.78 9.75 -3.98
CA ALA A 182 5.48 9.55 -2.72
C ALA A 182 5.36 8.08 -2.28
N SER A 183 6.24 7.63 -1.38
CA SER A 183 6.11 6.31 -0.75
C SER A 183 6.40 6.36 0.73
N LEU A 184 5.67 5.57 1.52
CA LEU A 184 5.96 5.30 2.93
C LEU A 184 6.34 3.83 3.09
N ASN A 185 7.52 3.60 3.66
CA ASN A 185 8.02 2.26 3.95
C ASN A 185 7.74 1.89 5.43
N PHE A 186 7.20 0.69 5.63
CA PHE A 186 6.98 0.08 6.92
C PHE A 186 7.72 -1.26 6.97
N VAL A 187 8.73 -1.33 7.83
CA VAL A 187 9.51 -2.55 8.10
C VAL A 187 9.15 -3.05 9.50
N TYR A 188 8.97 -4.36 9.63
CA TYR A 188 8.67 -5.02 10.91
C TYR A 188 9.30 -6.41 10.98
N GLN A 189 9.50 -6.91 12.20
CA GLN A 189 9.99 -8.25 12.49
C GLN A 189 8.81 -9.12 12.95
N VAL A 190 8.52 -10.21 12.25
CA VAL A 190 7.57 -11.23 12.70
C VAL A 190 8.25 -12.14 13.72
N SER A 191 7.57 -12.46 14.84
CA SER A 191 8.04 -13.33 15.92
C SER A 191 6.99 -14.33 16.38
#